data_AF-A7FWR0-F1
#
_entry.id   AF-A7FWR0-F1
#
_cell.length_a   1.000
_cell.length_b   1.000
_cell.length_c   1.000
_cell.angle_alpha   90.00
_cell.angle_beta   90.00
_cell.angle_gamma   90.00
#
_symmetry.space_group_name_H-M   'P 1'
#
loop_
_entity.id
_entity.type
_entity.pdbx_description
1 polymer ?
#
loop_
_entity_poly.entity_id
_entity_poly.type
_entity_poly.pdbx_seq_one_letter_code
_entity_poly.pdbx_strand_id
1 'polypeptide(L)'
;MSNLENLTSKIIEDANKEAEELLSEAKKEENKIVDEKVKKGNKAKEQIIEKSKREAKTKAERIISNTHLKIRNNKLEAKQEMINKVFDEAVIKLQNLSKDEYLDFVKSSILSLDIEGDEEIIISPNDKDKMDVNFMLTLNNKLKAKGKKGLLKISNENRNIKGGFILYKNGIEINNSFEALVDSLRDELEQEIIEALFS
;
A
#
# COMPACT_ATOMS: atom_id res chain seq x y z
N MET A 1 45.19 -92.05 -39.36
CA MET A 1 43.99 -91.38 -38.85
C MET A 1 44.32 -90.20 -37.92
N SER A 2 45.39 -90.28 -37.12
CA SER A 2 45.82 -89.21 -36.19
C SER A 2 45.93 -87.81 -36.80
N ASN A 3 46.44 -87.65 -38.02
CA ASN A 3 46.62 -86.33 -38.63
C ASN A 3 45.29 -85.62 -38.95
N LEU A 4 44.25 -86.36 -39.36
CA LEU A 4 42.94 -85.80 -39.67
C LEU A 4 42.18 -85.42 -38.38
N GLU A 5 42.28 -86.28 -37.36
CA GLU A 5 41.72 -86.02 -36.03
C GLU A 5 42.37 -84.76 -35.42
N ASN A 6 43.71 -84.67 -35.43
CA ASN A 6 44.43 -83.49 -34.94
C ASN A 6 44.06 -82.20 -35.68
N LEU A 7 43.90 -82.25 -37.01
CA LEU A 7 43.48 -81.09 -37.79
C LEU A 7 42.05 -80.67 -37.43
N THR A 8 41.13 -81.63 -37.31
CA THR A 8 39.73 -81.36 -36.96
C THR A 8 39.62 -80.81 -35.54
N SER A 9 40.35 -81.38 -34.57
CA SER A 9 40.42 -80.87 -33.19
C SER A 9 40.94 -79.45 -33.14
N LYS A 10 41.99 -79.13 -33.91
CA LYS A 10 42.54 -77.77 -33.98
C LYS A 10 41.54 -76.77 -34.57
N ILE A 11 40.83 -77.14 -35.65
CA ILE A 11 39.78 -76.29 -36.24
C ILE A 11 38.67 -76.00 -35.22
N ILE A 12 38.25 -77.01 -34.44
CA ILE A 12 37.23 -76.84 -33.40
C ILE A 12 37.74 -75.96 -32.26
N GLU A 13 38.98 -76.15 -31.83
CA GLU A 13 39.63 -75.33 -30.79
C GLU A 13 39.75 -73.87 -31.22
N ASP A 14 40.24 -73.61 -32.43
CA ASP A 14 40.36 -72.27 -33.01
C ASP A 14 38.98 -71.61 -33.14
N ALA A 15 37.97 -72.33 -33.62
CA ALA A 15 36.59 -71.83 -33.75
C ALA A 15 35.94 -71.51 -32.39
N ASN A 16 36.14 -72.37 -31.38
CA ASN A 16 35.65 -72.11 -30.02
C ASN A 16 36.33 -70.88 -29.41
N LYS A 17 37.65 -70.74 -29.61
CA LYS A 17 38.40 -69.58 -29.14
C LYS A 17 37.92 -68.28 -29.79
N GLU A 18 37.69 -68.28 -31.11
CA GLU A 18 37.15 -67.13 -31.83
C GLU A 18 35.73 -66.78 -31.36
N ALA A 19 34.88 -67.79 -31.12
CA ALA A 19 33.54 -67.58 -30.56
C ALA A 19 33.58 -66.99 -29.14
N GLU A 20 34.47 -67.48 -28.27
CA GLU A 20 34.67 -66.95 -26.92
C GLU A 20 35.19 -65.51 -26.94
N GLU A 21 36.15 -65.20 -27.83
CA GLU A 21 36.66 -63.84 -28.02
C GLU A 21 35.54 -62.89 -28.49
N LEU A 22 34.74 -63.28 -29.49
CA LEU A 22 33.61 -62.50 -29.98
C LEU A 22 32.55 -62.27 -28.89
N LEU A 23 32.20 -63.30 -28.13
CA LEU A 23 31.24 -63.17 -27.01
C LEU A 23 31.78 -62.25 -25.91
N SER A 24 33.08 -62.34 -25.61
CA SER A 24 33.75 -61.48 -24.63
C SER A 24 33.76 -60.01 -25.07
N GLU A 25 34.06 -59.74 -26.34
CA GLU A 25 34.00 -58.39 -26.92
C GLU A 25 32.57 -57.83 -26.94
N ALA A 26 31.60 -58.63 -27.39
CA ALA A 26 30.20 -58.24 -27.39
C ALA A 26 29.71 -57.91 -25.96
N LYS A 27 30.13 -58.70 -24.96
CA LYS A 27 29.75 -58.45 -23.56
C LYS A 27 30.40 -57.20 -22.99
N LYS A 28 31.65 -56.90 -23.35
CA LYS A 28 32.33 -55.66 -22.98
C LYS A 28 31.62 -54.45 -23.57
N GLU A 29 31.25 -54.50 -24.84
CA GLU A 29 30.55 -53.38 -25.49
C GLU A 29 29.12 -53.20 -24.95
N GLU A 30 28.39 -54.29 -24.69
CA GLU A 30 27.09 -54.26 -24.02
C GLU A 30 27.20 -53.55 -22.65
N ASN A 31 28.12 -54.00 -21.80
CA ASN A 31 28.33 -53.41 -20.48
C ASN A 31 28.69 -51.92 -20.58
N LYS A 32 29.56 -51.55 -21.53
CA LYS A 32 29.94 -50.15 -21.76
C LYS A 32 28.75 -49.28 -22.16
N ILE A 33 27.90 -49.76 -23.07
CA ILE A 33 26.68 -49.05 -23.49
C ILE A 33 25.72 -48.89 -22.31
N VAL A 34 25.50 -49.97 -21.54
CA VAL A 34 24.63 -49.94 -20.35
C VAL A 34 25.17 -48.96 -19.32
N ASP A 35 26.46 -49.02 -18.99
CA ASP A 35 27.10 -48.13 -18.02
C ASP A 35 27.02 -46.66 -18.45
N GLU A 36 27.27 -46.36 -19.72
CA GLU A 36 27.13 -45.00 -20.25
C GLU A 36 25.69 -44.48 -20.16
N LYS A 37 24.70 -45.32 -20.48
CA LYS A 37 23.28 -44.96 -20.42
C LYS A 37 22.82 -44.78 -18.96
N VAL A 38 23.23 -45.66 -18.05
CA VAL A 38 22.97 -45.53 -16.61
C VAL A 38 23.60 -44.25 -16.07
N LYS A 39 24.86 -43.95 -16.43
CA LYS A 39 25.54 -42.72 -16.03
C LYS A 39 24.82 -41.47 -16.55
N LYS A 40 24.38 -41.46 -17.81
CA LYS A 40 23.59 -40.36 -18.40
C LYS A 40 22.24 -40.20 -17.69
N GLY A 41 21.55 -41.31 -17.41
CA GLY A 41 20.28 -41.32 -16.68
C GLY A 41 20.40 -40.79 -15.25
N ASN A 42 21.42 -41.22 -14.51
CA ASN A 42 21.71 -40.73 -13.17
C ASN A 42 22.05 -39.24 -13.15
N LYS A 43 22.89 -38.78 -14.08
CA LYS A 43 23.21 -37.35 -14.21
C LYS A 43 21.96 -36.50 -14.51
N ALA A 44 21.09 -36.95 -15.42
CA ALA A 44 19.84 -36.26 -15.72
C ALA A 44 18.90 -36.24 -14.50
N LYS A 45 18.78 -37.36 -13.78
CA LYS A 45 18.01 -37.46 -12.54
C LYS A 45 18.52 -36.49 -11.48
N GLU A 46 19.84 -36.42 -11.26
CA GLU A 46 20.46 -35.50 -10.30
C GLU A 46 20.15 -34.04 -10.67
N GLN A 47 20.32 -33.66 -11.93
CA GLN A 47 20.03 -32.30 -12.41
C GLN A 47 18.56 -31.91 -12.21
N ILE A 48 17.62 -32.83 -12.49
CA ILE A 48 16.19 -32.60 -12.26
C ILE A 48 15.93 -32.41 -10.76
N ILE A 49 16.47 -33.29 -9.91
CA ILE A 49 16.27 -33.20 -8.45
C ILE A 49 16.85 -31.90 -7.89
N GLU A 50 18.05 -31.50 -8.29
CA GLU A 50 18.67 -30.26 -7.85
C GLU A 50 17.88 -29.03 -8.29
N LYS A 51 17.45 -29.01 -9.56
CA LYS A 51 16.60 -27.93 -10.10
C LYS A 51 15.29 -27.84 -9.32
N SER A 52 14.58 -28.95 -9.14
CA SER A 52 13.32 -28.99 -8.40
C SER A 52 13.49 -28.57 -6.94
N LYS A 53 14.56 -28.98 -6.26
CA LYS A 53 14.87 -28.54 -4.89
C LYS A 53 15.10 -27.02 -4.83
N ARG A 54 15.84 -26.47 -5.79
CA ARG A 54 16.11 -25.03 -5.88
C ARG A 54 14.82 -24.24 -6.11
N GLU A 55 14.02 -24.65 -7.09
CA GLU A 55 12.73 -24.01 -7.41
C GLU A 55 11.74 -24.09 -6.24
N ALA A 56 11.65 -25.23 -5.56
CA ALA A 56 10.81 -25.41 -4.38
C ALA A 56 11.24 -24.48 -3.24
N LYS A 57 12.55 -24.39 -2.98
CA LYS A 57 13.10 -23.47 -1.96
C LYS A 57 12.78 -22.01 -2.30
N THR A 58 13.08 -21.56 -3.51
CA THR A 58 12.80 -20.18 -3.95
C THR A 58 11.30 -19.87 -3.90
N LYS A 59 10.44 -20.82 -4.26
CA LYS A 59 8.99 -20.65 -4.17
C LYS A 59 8.53 -20.51 -2.72
N ALA A 60 9.04 -21.33 -1.80
CA ALA A 60 8.73 -21.25 -0.39
C ALA A 60 9.17 -19.90 0.21
N GLU A 61 10.41 -19.47 -0.06
CA GLU A 61 10.95 -18.17 0.37
C GLU A 61 10.08 -17.02 -0.14
N ARG A 62 9.71 -17.04 -1.42
CA ARG A 62 8.83 -16.02 -2.02
C ARG A 62 7.45 -15.96 -1.35
N ILE A 63 6.85 -17.11 -1.05
CA ILE A 63 5.54 -17.16 -0.36
C ILE A 63 5.65 -16.54 1.04
N ILE A 64 6.70 -16.89 1.79
CA ILE A 64 6.94 -16.35 3.13
C ILE A 64 7.14 -14.83 3.08
N SER A 65 8.02 -14.34 2.20
CA SER A 65 8.29 -12.90 2.06
C SER A 65 7.02 -12.12 1.66
N ASN A 66 6.26 -12.61 0.68
CA ASN A 66 5.01 -11.97 0.27
C ASN A 66 3.97 -11.97 1.40
N THR A 67 3.92 -13.03 2.20
CA THR A 67 2.99 -13.12 3.33
C THR A 67 3.36 -12.11 4.42
N HIS A 68 4.65 -11.97 4.75
CA HIS A 68 5.10 -10.93 5.69
C HIS A 68 4.78 -9.51 5.21
N LEU A 69 4.99 -9.22 3.92
CA LEU A 69 4.61 -7.94 3.34
C LEU A 69 3.10 -7.70 3.42
N LYS A 70 2.28 -8.72 3.11
CA LYS A 70 0.83 -8.62 3.22
C LYS A 70 0.37 -8.36 4.66
N ILE A 71 0.90 -9.08 5.64
CA ILE A 71 0.58 -8.87 7.06
C ILE A 71 0.96 -7.45 7.50
N ARG A 72 2.17 -6.99 7.12
CA ARG A 72 2.62 -5.63 7.42
C ARG A 72 1.67 -4.58 6.82
N ASN A 73 1.33 -4.71 5.55
CA ASN A 73 0.46 -3.76 4.86
C ASN A 73 -0.93 -3.74 5.48
N ASN A 74 -1.53 -4.90 5.75
CA ASN A 74 -2.83 -4.99 6.42
C ASN A 74 -2.81 -4.31 7.80
N LYS A 75 -1.73 -4.47 8.57
CA LYS A 75 -1.58 -3.80 9.87
C LYS A 75 -1.50 -2.28 9.72
N LEU A 76 -0.75 -1.78 8.73
CA LEU A 76 -0.60 -0.35 8.47
C LEU A 76 -1.92 0.26 7.96
N GLU A 77 -2.62 -0.42 7.07
CA GLU A 77 -3.93 -0.01 6.57
C GLU A 77 -4.94 0.10 7.71
N ALA A 78 -5.04 -0.91 8.58
CA ALA A 78 -5.91 -0.84 9.76
C ALA A 78 -5.55 0.30 10.72
N LYS A 79 -4.26 0.62 10.88
CA LYS A 79 -3.83 1.79 11.66
C LYS A 79 -4.28 3.10 11.00
N GLN A 80 -4.08 3.24 9.70
CA GLN A 80 -4.49 4.42 8.95
C GLN A 80 -6.00 4.62 8.99
N GLU A 81 -6.78 3.54 8.88
CA GLU A 81 -8.24 3.59 9.03
C GLU A 81 -8.66 4.14 10.39
N MET A 82 -7.98 3.75 11.47
CA MET A 82 -8.28 4.27 12.80
C MET A 82 -7.91 5.76 12.93
N ILE A 83 -6.75 6.16 12.40
CA ILE A 83 -6.34 7.57 12.37
C ILE A 83 -7.36 8.40 11.59
N ASN A 84 -7.79 7.93 10.41
CA ASN A 84 -8.82 8.59 9.60
C ASN A 84 -10.12 8.76 10.37
N LYS A 85 -10.57 7.72 11.09
CA LYS A 85 -11.76 7.81 11.95
C LYS A 85 -11.65 8.89 13.01
N VAL A 86 -10.48 9.08 13.63
CA VAL A 86 -10.30 10.15 14.63
C VAL A 86 -10.50 11.52 14.00
N PHE A 87 -9.92 11.77 12.82
CA PHE A 87 -10.11 13.03 12.11
C PHE A 87 -11.56 13.23 11.65
N ASP A 88 -12.21 12.19 11.13
CA ASP A 88 -13.61 12.24 10.74
C ASP A 88 -14.52 12.55 11.94
N GLU A 89 -14.27 11.93 13.09
CA GLU A 89 -14.99 12.18 14.34
C GLU A 89 -14.72 13.60 14.87
N ALA A 90 -13.51 14.13 14.73
CA ALA A 90 -13.20 15.51 15.08
C ALA A 90 -14.04 16.49 14.25
N VAL A 91 -14.13 16.27 12.94
CA VAL A 91 -14.97 17.05 12.03
C VAL A 91 -16.45 16.94 12.41
N ILE A 92 -16.95 15.75 12.74
CA ILE A 92 -18.34 15.55 13.21
C ILE A 92 -18.60 16.30 14.51
N LYS A 93 -17.67 16.28 15.47
CA LYS A 93 -17.80 17.02 16.72
C LYS A 93 -17.85 18.53 16.49
N LEU A 94 -17.01 19.05 15.59
CA LEU A 94 -17.01 20.47 15.24
C LEU A 94 -18.32 20.90 14.57
N GLN A 95 -18.92 20.06 13.72
CA GLN A 95 -20.24 20.33 13.12
C GLN A 95 -21.36 20.43 14.17
N ASN A 96 -21.24 19.65 15.24
CA ASN A 96 -22.23 19.57 16.31
C ASN A 96 -21.97 20.58 17.45
N LEU A 97 -21.06 21.54 17.27
CA LEU A 97 -20.89 22.63 18.23
C LEU A 97 -22.22 23.35 18.48
N SER A 98 -22.41 23.78 19.73
CA SER A 98 -23.55 24.62 20.08
C SER A 98 -23.54 25.92 19.29
N LYS A 99 -24.70 26.57 19.16
CA LYS A 99 -24.81 27.86 18.45
C LYS A 99 -23.78 28.88 19.00
N ASP A 100 -23.63 28.96 20.31
CA ASP A 100 -22.73 29.94 20.94
C ASP A 100 -21.25 29.63 20.68
N GLU A 101 -20.84 28.36 20.79
CA GLU A 101 -19.46 27.95 20.49
C GLU A 101 -19.11 28.18 19.01
N TYR A 102 -20.03 27.84 18.09
CA TYR A 102 -19.86 28.08 16.67
C TYR A 102 -19.70 29.58 16.36
N LEU A 103 -20.56 30.43 16.93
CA LEU A 103 -20.50 31.87 16.72
C LEU A 103 -19.23 32.49 17.34
N ASP A 104 -18.78 31.98 18.49
CA ASP A 104 -17.54 32.41 19.11
C ASP A 104 -16.32 32.04 18.25
N PHE A 105 -16.30 30.82 17.70
CA PHE A 105 -15.30 30.36 16.75
C PHE A 105 -15.26 31.24 15.49
N VAL A 106 -16.40 31.50 14.84
CA VAL A 106 -16.46 32.35 13.64
C VAL A 106 -15.94 33.75 13.94
N LYS A 107 -16.39 34.34 15.05
CA LYS A 107 -16.01 35.69 15.47
C LYS A 107 -14.51 35.78 15.78
N SER A 108 -13.97 34.86 16.57
CA SER A 108 -12.56 34.86 16.97
C SER A 108 -11.64 34.62 15.75
N SER A 109 -12.00 33.65 14.92
CA SER A 109 -11.28 33.34 13.67
C SER A 109 -11.25 34.55 12.74
N ILE A 110 -12.39 35.14 12.38
CA ILE A 110 -12.45 36.31 11.50
C ILE A 110 -11.66 37.49 12.06
N LEU A 111 -11.76 37.76 13.37
CA LEU A 111 -11.04 38.86 13.98
C LEU A 111 -9.52 38.65 14.07
N SER A 112 -9.04 37.41 13.93
CA SER A 112 -7.61 37.07 13.91
C SER A 112 -7.00 37.13 12.50
N LEU A 113 -7.82 37.10 11.45
CA LEU A 113 -7.37 37.13 10.07
C LEU A 113 -7.05 38.55 9.60
N ASP A 114 -6.04 38.67 8.73
CA ASP A 114 -5.72 39.93 8.08
C ASP A 114 -6.59 40.13 6.83
N ILE A 115 -7.81 40.60 7.05
CA ILE A 115 -8.79 40.90 6.01
C ILE A 115 -9.07 42.39 5.89
N GLU A 116 -9.68 42.84 4.81
CA GLU A 116 -10.11 44.24 4.65
C GLU A 116 -11.41 44.53 5.41
N GLY A 117 -12.25 43.51 5.60
CA GLY A 117 -13.51 43.58 6.33
C GLY A 117 -14.72 43.88 5.44
N ASP A 118 -14.63 43.76 4.13
CA ASP A 118 -15.72 43.86 3.14
C ASP A 118 -15.90 42.58 2.30
N GLU A 119 -15.34 41.47 2.77
CA GLU A 119 -15.49 40.13 2.20
C GLU A 119 -16.91 39.57 2.36
N GLU A 120 -17.25 38.59 1.52
CA GLU A 120 -18.45 37.78 1.70
C GLU A 120 -18.14 36.57 2.58
N ILE A 121 -19.01 36.29 3.54
CA ILE A 121 -18.93 35.10 4.39
C ILE A 121 -19.83 34.03 3.78
N ILE A 122 -19.24 32.92 3.34
CA ILE A 122 -19.95 31.74 2.85
C ILE A 122 -19.97 30.72 3.98
N ILE A 123 -21.15 30.20 4.31
CA ILE A 123 -21.37 29.25 5.40
C ILE A 123 -22.18 28.06 4.92
N SER A 124 -22.13 26.96 5.68
CA SER A 124 -22.93 25.78 5.35
C SER A 124 -24.43 26.13 5.39
N PRO A 125 -25.27 25.49 4.57
CA PRO A 125 -26.72 25.67 4.65
C PRO A 125 -27.28 25.38 6.05
N ASN A 126 -26.69 24.44 6.79
CA ASN A 126 -27.11 24.05 8.13
C ASN A 126 -26.77 25.10 9.20
N ASP A 127 -25.82 25.99 8.93
CA ASP A 127 -25.38 27.04 9.86
C ASP A 127 -26.01 28.40 9.58
N LYS A 128 -26.78 28.56 8.48
CA LYS A 128 -27.38 29.86 8.10
C LYS A 128 -28.24 30.47 9.21
N ASP A 129 -29.03 29.64 9.90
CA ASP A 129 -29.91 30.10 10.99
C ASP A 129 -29.14 30.45 12.28
N LYS A 130 -27.87 30.04 12.39
CA LYS A 130 -27.02 30.38 13.54
C LYS A 130 -26.55 31.84 13.45
N MET A 131 -26.28 32.37 12.25
CA MET A 131 -25.74 33.71 12.04
C MET A 131 -26.83 34.75 11.81
N ASP A 132 -27.34 35.33 12.89
CA ASP A 132 -28.36 36.37 12.82
C ASP A 132 -27.78 37.78 12.55
N VAL A 133 -28.69 38.73 12.32
CA VAL A 133 -28.37 40.15 12.06
C VAL A 133 -27.59 40.77 13.22
N ASN A 134 -27.90 40.40 14.47
CA ASN A 134 -27.24 40.97 15.65
C ASN A 134 -25.79 40.53 15.75
N PHE A 135 -25.52 39.26 15.41
CA PHE A 135 -24.16 38.74 15.31
C PHE A 135 -23.35 39.50 14.25
N MET A 136 -23.91 39.68 13.04
CA MET A 136 -23.24 40.40 11.96
C MET A 136 -22.95 41.86 12.31
N LEU A 137 -23.89 42.56 12.96
CA LEU A 137 -23.67 43.93 13.45
C LEU A 137 -22.54 43.98 14.48
N THR A 138 -22.52 43.03 15.42
CA THR A 138 -21.48 42.93 16.45
C THR A 138 -20.10 42.67 15.84
N LEU A 139 -20.01 41.72 14.91
CA LEU A 139 -18.78 41.37 14.22
C LEU A 139 -18.22 42.55 13.41
N ASN A 140 -19.07 43.21 12.63
CA ASN A 140 -18.68 44.38 11.84
C ASN A 140 -18.24 45.57 12.71
N ASN A 141 -18.90 45.81 13.85
CA ASN A 141 -18.47 46.85 14.79
C ASN A 141 -17.09 46.54 15.40
N LYS A 142 -16.81 45.27 15.73
CA LYS A 142 -15.48 44.85 16.21
C LYS A 142 -14.39 45.00 15.14
N LEU A 143 -14.70 44.72 13.88
CA LEU A 143 -13.79 44.96 12.75
C LEU A 143 -13.48 46.44 12.57
N LYS A 144 -14.49 47.32 12.63
CA LYS A 144 -14.29 48.78 12.62
C LYS A 144 -13.39 49.27 13.75
N ALA A 145 -13.59 48.74 14.95
CA ALA A 145 -12.73 49.05 16.10
C ALA A 145 -11.27 48.61 15.90
N LYS A 146 -11.02 47.59 15.06
CA LYS A 146 -9.67 47.16 14.63
C LYS A 146 -9.15 47.92 13.39
N GLY A 147 -9.84 48.97 12.93
CA GLY A 147 -9.45 49.75 11.75
C GLY A 147 -9.75 49.09 10.40
N LYS A 148 -10.58 48.04 10.38
CA LYS A 148 -11.05 47.39 9.15
C LYS A 148 -12.39 48.00 8.70
N LYS A 149 -12.84 47.73 7.46
CA LYS A 149 -14.06 48.34 6.89
C LYS A 149 -15.34 47.98 7.68
N GLY A 150 -15.44 46.73 8.15
CA GLY A 150 -16.62 46.23 8.87
C GLY A 150 -17.90 46.31 8.05
N LEU A 151 -17.83 45.78 6.83
CA LEU A 151 -18.89 45.64 5.83
C LEU A 151 -19.06 44.17 5.41
N LEU A 152 -18.68 43.22 6.26
CA LEU A 152 -18.88 41.79 5.99
C LEU A 152 -20.37 41.51 5.79
N LYS A 153 -20.67 40.67 4.80
CA LYS A 153 -22.02 40.24 4.45
C LYS A 153 -22.06 38.73 4.25
N ILE A 154 -23.16 38.10 4.62
CA ILE A 154 -23.38 36.67 4.34
C ILE A 154 -23.65 36.51 2.85
N SER A 155 -22.93 35.60 2.20
CA SER A 155 -23.14 35.28 0.79
C SER A 155 -24.37 34.40 0.61
N ASN A 156 -25.04 34.54 -0.54
CA ASN A 156 -26.09 33.62 -0.96
C ASN A 156 -25.54 32.36 -1.65
N GLU A 157 -24.22 32.31 -1.88
CA GLU A 157 -23.56 31.16 -2.48
C GLU A 157 -23.71 29.93 -1.57
N ASN A 158 -24.07 28.78 -2.17
CA ASN A 158 -24.13 27.51 -1.47
C ASN A 158 -22.88 26.71 -1.82
N ARG A 159 -22.01 26.47 -0.84
CA ARG A 159 -20.87 25.58 -0.98
C ARG A 159 -21.06 24.34 -0.12
N ASN A 160 -20.54 23.22 -0.62
CA ASN A 160 -20.58 21.95 0.09
C ASN A 160 -19.45 21.89 1.13
N ILE A 161 -19.62 22.69 2.18
CA ILE A 161 -18.81 22.61 3.41
C ILE A 161 -19.69 22.06 4.52
N LYS A 162 -19.15 21.19 5.37
CA LYS A 162 -19.92 20.59 6.46
C LYS A 162 -20.06 21.53 7.66
N GLY A 163 -19.21 22.56 7.78
CA GLY A 163 -19.29 23.60 8.80
C GLY A 163 -18.12 24.59 8.73
N GLY A 164 -18.07 25.53 9.66
CA GLY A 164 -17.12 26.65 9.64
C GLY A 164 -17.53 27.72 8.62
N PHE A 165 -16.57 28.40 8.00
CA PHE A 165 -16.86 29.48 7.05
C PHE A 165 -15.76 29.64 5.99
N ILE A 166 -16.11 30.27 4.87
CA ILE A 166 -15.16 30.74 3.86
C ILE A 166 -15.33 32.25 3.73
N LEU A 167 -14.22 32.99 3.68
CA LEU A 167 -14.23 34.40 3.28
C LEU A 167 -13.86 34.48 1.80
N TYR A 168 -14.69 35.18 1.02
CA TYR A 168 -14.49 35.36 -0.41
C TYR A 168 -14.45 36.84 -0.77
N LYS A 169 -13.46 37.23 -1.57
CA LYS A 169 -13.41 38.55 -2.20
C LYS A 169 -12.52 38.54 -3.43
N ASN A 170 -13.05 39.04 -4.55
CA ASN A 170 -12.31 39.28 -5.80
C ASN A 170 -11.47 38.06 -6.26
N GLY A 171 -12.01 36.84 -6.11
CA GLY A 171 -11.32 35.60 -6.49
C GLY A 171 -10.31 35.08 -5.46
N ILE A 172 -10.13 35.76 -4.32
CA ILE A 172 -9.33 35.29 -3.19
C ILE A 172 -10.25 34.65 -2.15
N GLU A 173 -9.84 33.49 -1.67
CA GLU A 173 -10.57 32.70 -0.69
C GLU A 173 -9.72 32.35 0.52
N ILE A 174 -10.29 32.57 1.71
CA ILE A 174 -9.75 32.03 2.96
C ILE A 174 -10.72 30.96 3.43
N ASN A 175 -10.32 29.70 3.26
CA ASN A 175 -11.14 28.56 3.64
C ASN A 175 -10.88 28.17 5.11
N ASN A 176 -11.83 28.51 5.98
CA ASN A 176 -11.88 28.08 7.38
C ASN A 176 -13.04 27.10 7.61
N SER A 177 -13.34 26.23 6.63
CA SER A 177 -14.23 25.11 6.88
C SER A 177 -13.59 24.17 7.91
N PHE A 178 -14.39 23.47 8.70
CA PHE A 178 -13.86 22.54 9.69
C PHE A 178 -13.02 21.43 9.05
N GLU A 179 -13.39 20.97 7.86
CA GLU A 179 -12.59 19.98 7.13
C GLU A 179 -11.24 20.55 6.72
N ALA A 180 -11.18 21.78 6.21
CA ALA A 180 -9.92 22.40 5.81
C ALA A 180 -9.00 22.67 7.00
N LEU A 181 -9.57 23.05 8.15
CA LEU A 181 -8.82 23.26 9.38
C LEU A 181 -8.31 21.95 9.99
N VAL A 182 -9.13 20.90 10.00
CA VAL A 182 -8.71 19.60 10.49
C VAL A 182 -7.64 19.00 9.57
N ASP A 183 -7.78 19.15 8.25
CA ASP A 183 -6.81 18.68 7.27
C ASP A 183 -5.48 19.45 7.37
N SER A 184 -5.52 20.76 7.63
CA SER A 184 -4.28 21.56 7.79
C SER A 184 -3.50 21.22 9.06
N LEU A 185 -4.19 20.78 10.12
CA LEU A 185 -3.56 20.33 11.37
C LEU A 185 -3.20 18.84 11.36
N ARG A 186 -3.52 18.14 10.27
CA ARG A 186 -3.40 16.68 10.20
C ARG A 186 -1.96 16.20 10.40
N ASP A 187 -1.00 16.79 9.69
CA ASP A 187 0.41 16.37 9.74
C ASP A 187 1.02 16.55 11.14
N GLU A 188 0.60 17.59 11.86
CA GLU A 188 1.03 17.86 13.24
C GLU A 188 0.40 16.87 14.22
N LEU A 189 -0.92 16.66 14.11
CA LEU A 189 -1.68 15.84 15.05
C LEU A 189 -1.57 14.34 14.80
N GLU A 190 -1.19 13.91 13.58
CA GLU A 190 -1.14 12.49 13.24
C GLU A 190 -0.16 11.72 14.14
N GLN A 191 1.00 12.32 14.45
CA GLN A 191 1.98 11.70 15.36
C GLN A 191 1.41 11.54 16.77
N GLU A 192 0.74 12.57 17.30
CA GLU A 192 0.11 12.52 18.63
C GLU A 192 -1.00 11.46 18.68
N ILE A 193 -1.80 11.34 17.62
CA ILE A 193 -2.83 10.32 17.49
C ILE A 193 -2.22 8.91 17.43
N ILE A 194 -1.13 8.73 16.68
CA ILE A 194 -0.42 7.44 16.59
C ILE A 194 0.08 7.01 17.97
N GLU A 195 0.68 7.94 18.72
CA GLU A 195 1.14 7.68 20.08
C GLU A 195 -0.02 7.34 21.00
N ALA A 196 -1.10 8.12 20.98
CA ALA A 196 -2.27 7.87 21.83
C ALA A 196 -3.00 6.53 21.54
N LEU A 197 -3.04 6.10 20.28
CA LEU A 197 -3.78 4.90 19.87
C LEU A 197 -2.97 3.60 19.89
N PHE A 198 -1.65 3.68 19.67
CA PHE A 198 -0.84 2.49 19.38
C PHE A 198 0.43 2.33 20.22
N SER A 199 0.67 3.21 21.19
CA SER A 199 1.74 3.02 22.19
C SER A 199 1.42 1.87 23.15
#